data_AF-A0A843HGB5-F1
#
_entry.id   AF-A0A843HGB5-F1
#
_cell.length_a   1.000
_cell.length_b   1.000
_cell.length_c   1.000
_cell.angle_alpha   90.00
_cell.angle_beta   90.00
_cell.angle_gamma   90.00
#
_symmetry.space_group_name_H-M   'P 1'
#
loop_
_entity.id
_entity.type
_entity.pdbx_description
1 polymer ?
#
loop_
_entity_poly.entity_id
_entity_poly.type
_entity_poly.pdbx_seq_one_letter_code
_entity_poly.pdbx_strand_id
1 'polypeptide(L)'
;MNNNNKEIIDFGEINVPQSWNEVSLRKFQDLKKVYNHNEDDYDIRKIISVLTNKSEEEINEYPIEFLEIIMDKLKFLTEETPKESKNSIIINDEEYSINYKNKLRVGEYVSFEMVLKNDADNYAAMLGILCRKKDEKYDSKFENEVLENRIKMFEEQPITKILPLVNFFIERYMTYMIPMQLSMEVENAIDQSARTIQTLRQNGVLSKYSTKRHLKTLRKLKKSIKNI
;
A
#
# COMPACT_ATOMS: atom_id res chain seq x y z
N MET A 1 0.60 -20.84 -58.67
CA MET A 1 0.21 -19.46 -58.35
C MET A 1 -0.15 -19.43 -56.87
N ASN A 2 0.78 -19.05 -56.01
CA ASN A 2 0.53 -18.94 -54.56
C ASN A 2 0.00 -17.55 -54.27
N ASN A 3 -1.31 -17.45 -54.03
CA ASN A 3 -1.92 -16.28 -53.43
C ASN A 3 -1.60 -16.28 -51.93
N ASN A 4 -0.48 -15.65 -51.56
CA ASN A 4 -0.26 -15.22 -50.18
C ASN A 4 -1.05 -13.92 -49.97
N ASN A 5 -2.37 -14.03 -49.80
CA ASN A 5 -3.13 -12.98 -49.15
C ASN A 5 -2.68 -12.97 -47.68
N LYS A 6 -1.66 -12.17 -47.36
CA LYS A 6 -1.44 -11.75 -45.97
C LYS A 6 -2.67 -10.93 -45.59
N GLU A 7 -3.57 -11.52 -44.81
CA GLU A 7 -4.63 -10.77 -44.16
C GLU A 7 -3.97 -9.62 -43.39
N ILE A 8 -4.32 -8.39 -43.76
CA ILE A 8 -3.92 -7.20 -43.01
C ILE A 8 -4.85 -7.22 -41.80
N ILE A 9 -4.36 -7.79 -40.70
CA ILE A 9 -5.09 -7.78 -39.44
C ILE A 9 -4.93 -6.38 -38.85
N ASP A 10 -6.04 -5.65 -38.78
CA ASP A 10 -6.14 -4.40 -38.04
C ASP A 10 -6.39 -4.73 -36.56
N PHE A 11 -5.36 -4.54 -35.73
CA PHE A 11 -5.43 -4.79 -34.29
C PHE A 11 -6.09 -3.64 -33.51
N GLY A 12 -6.60 -2.62 -34.21
CA GLY A 12 -7.36 -1.50 -33.66
C GLY A 12 -6.50 -0.47 -32.92
N GLU A 13 -7.17 0.59 -32.44
CA GLU A 13 -6.55 1.60 -31.58
C GLU A 13 -6.51 1.10 -30.13
N ILE A 14 -5.33 0.71 -29.66
CA ILE A 14 -5.10 0.39 -28.24
C ILE A 14 -4.65 1.63 -27.48
N ASN A 15 -5.33 1.93 -26.37
CA ASN A 15 -4.92 3.00 -25.48
C ASN A 15 -3.90 2.45 -24.46
N VAL A 16 -2.62 2.73 -24.71
CA VAL A 16 -1.50 2.35 -23.84
C VAL A 16 -1.04 3.62 -23.12
N PRO A 17 -1.04 3.65 -21.79
CA PRO A 17 -0.55 4.79 -21.04
C PRO A 17 0.93 5.03 -21.36
N GLN A 18 1.33 6.29 -21.47
CA GLN A 18 2.72 6.68 -21.73
C GLN A 18 3.41 7.28 -20.50
N SER A 19 2.67 7.49 -19.42
CA SER A 19 3.19 8.02 -18.17
C SER A 19 2.33 7.59 -16.99
N TRP A 20 2.87 7.73 -15.78
CA TRP A 20 2.11 7.53 -14.54
C TRP A 20 0.87 8.44 -14.44
N ASN A 21 0.85 9.59 -15.13
CA ASN A 21 -0.30 10.49 -15.09
C ASN A 21 -1.53 9.95 -15.84
N GLU A 22 -1.34 8.95 -16.71
CA GLU A 22 -2.41 8.31 -17.48
C GLU A 22 -2.90 7.01 -16.81
N VAL A 23 -2.26 6.59 -15.72
CA VAL A 23 -2.62 5.40 -14.95
C VAL A 23 -3.56 5.81 -13.83
N SER A 24 -4.79 5.30 -13.83
CA SER A 24 -5.74 5.47 -12.73
C SER A 24 -5.29 4.72 -11.47
N LEU A 25 -5.72 5.14 -10.28
CA LEU A 25 -5.47 4.40 -9.03
C LEU A 25 -5.92 2.94 -9.11
N ARG A 26 -7.07 2.66 -9.73
CA ARG A 26 -7.56 1.27 -9.90
C ARG A 26 -6.52 0.38 -10.60
N LYS A 27 -6.10 0.78 -11.80
CA LYS A 27 -5.05 0.09 -12.57
C LYS A 27 -3.75 -0.08 -11.78
N PHE A 28 -3.36 0.92 -11.00
CA PHE A 28 -2.16 0.82 -10.15
C PHE A 28 -2.30 -0.26 -9.05
N GLN A 29 -3.45 -0.32 -8.39
CA GLN A 29 -3.74 -1.37 -7.39
C GLN A 29 -3.76 -2.77 -8.05
N ASP A 30 -4.36 -2.87 -9.23
CA ASP A 30 -4.41 -4.13 -10.00
C ASP A 30 -3.02 -4.57 -10.44
N LEU A 31 -2.17 -3.64 -10.90
CA LEU A 31 -0.76 -3.93 -11.20
C LEU A 31 -0.03 -4.46 -9.98
N LYS A 32 -0.24 -3.85 -8.81
CA LYS A 32 0.41 -4.31 -7.56
C LYS A 32 0.01 -5.75 -7.19
N LYS A 33 -1.24 -6.13 -7.44
CA LYS A 33 -1.70 -7.51 -7.27
C LYS A 33 -0.97 -8.47 -8.21
N VAL A 34 -0.74 -8.08 -9.46
CA VAL A 34 0.06 -8.86 -10.41
C VAL A 34 1.50 -9.04 -9.91
N TYR A 35 2.14 -7.99 -9.37
CA TYR A 35 3.51 -8.07 -8.85
C TYR A 35 3.65 -8.85 -7.53
N ASN A 36 2.62 -8.86 -6.67
CA ASN A 36 2.68 -9.54 -5.37
C ASN A 36 2.53 -11.07 -5.46
N HIS A 37 2.10 -11.60 -6.61
CA HIS A 37 2.12 -13.04 -6.87
C HIS A 37 3.54 -13.44 -7.32
N ASN A 38 4.24 -14.24 -6.48
CA ASN A 38 5.56 -14.87 -6.64
C ASN A 38 6.41 -14.45 -7.87
N GLU A 39 7.67 -14.06 -7.64
CA GLU A 39 8.65 -13.64 -8.68
C GLU A 39 8.78 -14.61 -9.89
N ASP A 40 8.43 -15.89 -9.71
CA ASP A 40 8.44 -16.92 -10.75
C ASP A 40 7.24 -16.87 -11.74
N ASP A 41 6.21 -16.05 -11.49
CA ASP A 41 4.98 -15.92 -12.33
C ASP A 41 4.88 -14.54 -13.02
N TYR A 42 6.03 -13.90 -13.28
CA TYR A 42 6.07 -12.65 -14.04
C TYR A 42 5.59 -12.87 -15.48
N ASP A 43 4.39 -12.38 -15.77
CA ASP A 43 3.79 -12.41 -17.10
C ASP A 43 3.51 -10.99 -17.60
N ILE A 44 4.27 -10.56 -18.63
CA ILE A 44 4.10 -9.25 -19.26
C ILE A 44 2.69 -9.07 -19.85
N ARG A 45 2.01 -10.15 -20.23
CA ARG A 45 0.65 -10.10 -20.77
C ARG A 45 -0.35 -9.65 -19.72
N LYS A 46 -0.18 -10.07 -18.45
CA LYS A 46 -0.99 -9.59 -17.32
C LYS A 46 -0.83 -8.09 -17.11
N ILE A 47 0.40 -7.58 -17.21
CA ILE A 47 0.70 -6.14 -17.09
C ILE A 47 0.03 -5.35 -18.22
N ILE A 48 0.19 -5.80 -19.48
CA ILE A 48 -0.44 -5.17 -20.64
C ILE A 48 -1.96 -5.22 -20.50
N SER A 49 -2.51 -6.35 -20.05
CA SER A 49 -3.95 -6.53 -19.84
C SER A 49 -4.51 -5.49 -18.87
N VAL A 50 -3.90 -5.32 -17.70
CA VAL A 50 -4.32 -4.31 -16.71
C VAL A 50 -4.23 -2.89 -17.27
N LEU A 51 -3.15 -2.56 -17.98
CA LEU A 51 -2.92 -1.20 -18.44
C LEU A 51 -3.78 -0.80 -19.65
N THR A 52 -4.16 -1.76 -20.48
CA THR A 52 -4.90 -1.52 -21.73
C THR A 52 -6.36 -1.95 -21.66
N ASN A 53 -6.76 -2.66 -20.59
CA ASN A 53 -8.05 -3.33 -20.44
C ASN A 53 -8.34 -4.38 -21.54
N LYS A 54 -7.28 -4.98 -22.11
CA LYS A 54 -7.37 -6.08 -23.09
C LYS A 54 -7.25 -7.42 -22.41
N SER A 55 -7.92 -8.45 -22.92
CA SER A 55 -7.78 -9.81 -22.37
C SER A 55 -6.41 -10.40 -22.73
N GLU A 56 -5.93 -11.37 -21.95
CA GLU A 56 -4.68 -12.06 -22.27
C GLU A 56 -4.78 -12.84 -23.59
N GLU A 57 -5.96 -13.34 -23.94
CA GLU A 57 -6.23 -13.97 -25.24
C GLU A 57 -6.13 -12.98 -26.39
N GLU A 58 -6.72 -11.78 -26.26
CA GLU A 58 -6.56 -10.72 -27.27
C GLU A 58 -5.07 -10.36 -27.47
N ILE A 59 -4.31 -10.29 -26.38
CA ILE A 59 -2.88 -9.96 -26.41
C ILE A 59 -2.05 -11.06 -27.09
N ASN A 60 -2.42 -12.34 -26.91
CA ASN A 60 -1.72 -13.47 -27.54
C ASN A 60 -1.84 -13.48 -29.07
N GLU A 61 -2.89 -12.87 -29.62
CA GLU A 61 -3.10 -12.76 -31.07
C GLU A 61 -2.30 -11.58 -31.68
N TYR A 62 -1.69 -10.72 -30.86
CA TYR A 62 -0.93 -9.57 -31.37
C TYR A 62 0.41 -9.97 -31.98
N PRO A 63 0.84 -9.31 -33.09
CA PRO A 63 2.16 -9.52 -33.65
C PRO A 63 3.23 -9.11 -32.65
N ILE A 64 4.37 -9.81 -32.67
CA ILE A 64 5.47 -9.53 -31.75
C ILE A 64 5.99 -8.09 -31.91
N GLU A 65 6.02 -7.57 -33.14
CA GLU A 65 6.44 -6.19 -33.42
C GLU A 65 5.48 -5.16 -32.80
N PHE A 66 4.19 -5.49 -32.71
CA PHE A 66 3.21 -4.63 -32.05
C PHE A 66 3.38 -4.66 -30.53
N LEU A 67 3.65 -5.83 -29.96
CA LEU A 67 3.98 -5.96 -28.54
C LEU A 67 5.25 -5.17 -28.18
N GLU A 68 6.27 -5.18 -29.04
CA GLU A 68 7.48 -4.37 -28.86
C GLU A 68 7.17 -2.87 -28.76
N ILE A 69 6.26 -2.36 -29.60
CA ILE A 69 5.80 -0.96 -29.53
C ILE A 69 5.06 -0.67 -28.22
N ILE A 70 4.22 -1.60 -27.74
CA ILE A 70 3.54 -1.46 -26.45
C ILE A 70 4.57 -1.42 -25.33
N MET A 71 5.53 -2.34 -25.31
CA MET A 71 6.59 -2.39 -24.29
C MET A 71 7.44 -1.12 -24.28
N ASP A 72 7.74 -0.55 -25.45
CA ASP A 72 8.47 0.71 -25.55
C ASP A 72 7.72 1.86 -24.85
N LYS A 73 6.40 1.94 -25.03
CA LYS A 73 5.55 2.91 -24.33
C LYS A 73 5.48 2.67 -22.83
N LEU A 74 5.62 1.42 -22.37
CA LEU A 74 5.57 1.05 -20.96
C LEU A 74 6.89 1.24 -20.19
N LYS A 75 7.94 1.75 -20.84
CA LYS A 75 9.24 2.02 -20.18
C LYS A 75 9.12 2.92 -18.94
N PHE A 76 8.13 3.81 -18.89
CA PHE A 76 7.88 4.68 -17.73
C PHE A 76 7.61 3.89 -16.43
N LEU A 77 7.20 2.62 -16.50
CA LEU A 77 7.01 1.77 -15.32
C LEU A 77 8.31 1.58 -14.52
N THR A 78 9.46 1.77 -15.16
CA THR A 78 10.79 1.72 -14.52
C THR A 78 11.23 3.06 -13.91
N GLU A 79 10.48 4.14 -14.19
CA GLU A 79 10.74 5.46 -13.62
C GLU A 79 10.25 5.55 -12.18
N GLU A 80 10.92 6.35 -11.36
CA GLU A 80 10.48 6.60 -9.99
C GLU A 80 9.12 7.31 -9.97
N THR A 81 8.22 6.83 -9.12
CA THR A 81 6.96 7.52 -8.86
C THR A 81 7.19 8.79 -8.02
N PRO A 82 6.29 9.79 -8.10
CA PRO A 82 6.39 11.00 -7.28
C PRO A 82 6.47 10.68 -5.79
N LYS A 83 7.55 11.11 -5.14
CA LYS A 83 7.82 10.92 -3.70
C LYS A 83 7.18 11.97 -2.80
N GLU A 84 6.41 12.89 -3.36
CA GLU A 84 5.77 13.94 -2.58
C GLU A 84 4.75 13.33 -1.61
N SER A 85 4.65 13.90 -0.40
CA SER A 85 3.70 13.52 0.63
C SER A 85 2.84 14.72 0.99
N LYS A 86 1.52 14.58 0.86
CA LYS A 86 0.53 15.61 1.16
C LYS A 86 -0.66 15.01 1.87
N ASN A 87 -1.23 15.73 2.82
CA ASN A 87 -2.44 15.30 3.52
C ASN A 87 -3.73 15.79 2.87
N SER A 88 -3.67 16.58 1.78
CA SER A 88 -4.83 16.99 1.00
C SER A 88 -4.55 17.09 -0.50
N ILE A 89 -5.62 16.99 -1.29
CA ILE A 89 -5.64 17.14 -2.75
C ILE A 89 -6.93 17.83 -3.19
N ILE A 90 -6.95 18.32 -4.43
CA ILE A 90 -8.13 18.94 -5.05
C ILE A 90 -8.66 18.02 -6.15
N ILE A 91 -9.93 17.63 -6.07
CA ILE A 91 -10.63 16.89 -7.12
C ILE A 91 -11.90 17.67 -7.47
N ASN A 92 -12.05 18.06 -8.74
CA ASN A 92 -13.19 18.84 -9.24
C ASN A 92 -13.47 20.10 -8.39
N ASP A 93 -12.42 20.89 -8.14
CA ASP A 93 -12.44 22.11 -7.31
C ASP A 93 -12.83 21.92 -5.84
N GLU A 94 -12.96 20.67 -5.38
CA GLU A 94 -13.21 20.34 -3.99
C GLU A 94 -11.94 19.80 -3.31
N GLU A 95 -11.62 20.34 -2.13
CA GLU A 95 -10.50 19.86 -1.32
C GLU A 95 -10.90 18.62 -0.52
N TYR A 96 -10.11 17.58 -0.66
CA TYR A 96 -10.18 16.34 0.10
C TYR A 96 -8.95 16.24 0.99
N SER A 97 -9.15 16.03 2.29
CA SER A 97 -8.05 15.96 3.25
C SER A 97 -8.18 14.79 4.22
N ILE A 98 -7.04 14.21 4.59
CA ILE A 98 -6.97 13.18 5.62
C ILE A 98 -7.02 13.86 6.99
N ASN A 99 -8.03 13.51 7.79
CA ASN A 99 -8.14 14.01 9.15
C ASN A 99 -7.25 13.22 10.11
N TYR A 100 -5.99 13.62 10.23
CA TYR A 100 -5.00 12.97 11.11
C TYR A 100 -4.95 13.53 12.53
N LYS A 101 -5.56 14.70 12.79
CA LYS A 101 -5.50 15.37 14.10
C LYS A 101 -6.61 14.90 15.05
N ASN A 102 -7.76 14.53 14.50
CA ASN A 102 -8.88 14.05 15.29
C ASN A 102 -8.78 12.52 15.45
N LYS A 103 -9.21 12.02 16.62
CA LYS A 103 -9.35 10.58 16.82
C LYS A 103 -10.40 10.03 15.86
N LEU A 104 -10.09 8.91 15.21
CA LEU A 104 -11.06 8.16 14.42
C LEU A 104 -12.25 7.76 15.30
N ARG A 105 -13.45 7.81 14.72
CA ARG A 105 -14.65 7.27 15.37
C ARG A 105 -14.63 5.73 15.27
N VAL A 106 -15.36 5.07 16.17
CA VAL A 106 -15.38 3.59 16.23
C VAL A 106 -15.83 2.99 14.89
N GLY A 107 -16.92 3.48 14.29
CA GLY A 107 -17.40 2.98 13.00
C GLY A 107 -16.36 3.13 11.89
N GLU A 108 -15.72 4.30 11.83
CA GLU A 108 -14.62 4.57 10.90
C GLU A 108 -13.45 3.61 11.03
N TYR A 109 -13.03 3.38 12.28
CA TYR A 109 -11.92 2.50 12.59
C TYR A 109 -12.24 1.06 12.19
N VAL A 110 -13.45 0.59 12.49
CA VAL A 110 -13.91 -0.77 12.11
C VAL A 110 -13.94 -0.93 10.59
N SER A 111 -14.52 0.03 9.86
CA SER A 111 -14.57 -0.03 8.39
C SER A 111 -13.17 0.00 7.78
N PHE A 112 -12.28 0.85 8.30
CA PHE A 112 -10.89 0.93 7.86
C PHE A 112 -10.10 -0.36 8.16
N GLU A 113 -10.26 -0.92 9.36
CA GLU A 113 -9.62 -2.19 9.75
C GLU A 113 -10.11 -3.36 8.88
N MET A 114 -11.40 -3.38 8.54
CA MET A 114 -11.98 -4.39 7.65
C MET A 114 -11.37 -4.30 6.24
N VAL A 115 -11.20 -3.09 5.69
CA VAL A 115 -10.52 -2.89 4.41
C VAL A 115 -9.09 -3.41 4.47
N LEU A 116 -8.31 -3.02 5.49
CA LEU A 116 -6.92 -3.47 5.65
C LEU A 116 -6.78 -5.00 5.76
N LYS A 117 -7.71 -5.67 6.46
CA LYS A 117 -7.68 -7.13 6.61
C LYS A 117 -8.03 -7.87 5.32
N ASN A 118 -8.93 -7.31 4.52
CA ASN A 118 -9.41 -7.95 3.30
C ASN A 118 -8.48 -7.68 2.11
N ASP A 119 -8.05 -6.44 1.93
CA ASP A 119 -7.17 -6.02 0.84
C ASP A 119 -6.35 -4.79 1.27
N ALA A 120 -5.13 -5.05 1.76
CA ALA A 120 -4.21 -4.02 2.22
C ALA A 120 -3.72 -3.08 1.09
N ASP A 121 -3.96 -3.43 -0.16
CA ASP A 121 -3.61 -2.64 -1.33
C ASP A 121 -4.82 -1.87 -1.91
N ASN A 122 -5.99 -1.95 -1.27
CA ASN A 122 -7.17 -1.18 -1.65
C ASN A 122 -7.13 0.26 -1.10
N TYR A 123 -6.20 1.05 -1.63
CA TYR A 123 -6.04 2.46 -1.29
C TYR A 123 -7.31 3.28 -1.55
N ALA A 124 -8.06 2.99 -2.61
CA ALA A 124 -9.30 3.71 -2.92
C ALA A 124 -10.33 3.59 -1.77
N ALA A 125 -10.51 2.38 -1.23
CA ALA A 125 -11.39 2.16 -0.07
C ALA A 125 -10.86 2.85 1.19
N MET A 126 -9.55 2.76 1.45
CA MET A 126 -8.91 3.45 2.58
C MET A 126 -9.11 4.97 2.51
N LEU A 127 -8.82 5.57 1.34
CA LEU A 127 -9.00 7.00 1.12
C LEU A 127 -10.48 7.38 1.15
N GLY A 128 -11.39 6.52 0.67
CA GLY A 128 -12.83 6.78 0.74
C GLY A 128 -13.38 6.87 2.17
N ILE A 129 -12.74 6.19 3.12
CA ILE A 129 -13.07 6.26 4.54
C ILE A 129 -12.38 7.47 5.21
N LEU A 130 -11.08 7.65 4.94
CA LEU A 130 -10.22 8.57 5.71
C LEU A 130 -10.14 9.99 5.13
N CYS A 131 -10.33 10.17 3.82
CA CYS A 131 -10.28 11.46 3.15
C CYS A 131 -11.66 12.07 3.05
N ARG A 132 -11.79 13.31 3.50
CA ARG A 132 -13.07 13.99 3.55
C ARG A 132 -13.00 15.43 3.08
N LYS A 133 -14.15 15.93 2.66
CA LYS A 133 -14.37 17.37 2.52
C LYS A 133 -14.35 18.04 3.88
N LYS A 134 -14.17 19.36 3.89
CA LYS A 134 -14.34 20.18 5.07
C LYS A 134 -15.72 19.92 5.70
N ASP A 135 -15.74 19.68 7.02
CA ASP A 135 -16.94 19.44 7.84
C ASP A 135 -17.75 18.16 7.52
N GLU A 136 -17.32 17.33 6.56
CA GLU A 136 -17.95 16.05 6.24
C GLU A 136 -17.69 15.01 7.35
N LYS A 137 -18.74 14.27 7.72
CA LYS A 137 -18.72 13.29 8.80
C LYS A 137 -18.92 11.89 8.22
N TYR A 138 -18.11 10.95 8.69
CA TYR A 138 -18.37 9.53 8.48
C TYR A 138 -19.41 9.09 9.52
N ASP A 139 -20.64 8.96 9.08
CA ASP A 139 -21.77 8.40 9.80
C ASP A 139 -22.47 7.35 8.92
N SER A 140 -23.51 6.71 9.45
CA SER A 140 -24.24 5.67 8.71
C SER A 140 -24.85 6.19 7.41
N LYS A 141 -25.12 7.50 7.28
CA LYS A 141 -25.61 8.07 6.03
C LYS A 141 -24.49 8.12 5.00
N PHE A 142 -23.32 8.62 5.39
CA PHE A 142 -22.13 8.63 4.54
C PHE A 142 -21.78 7.21 4.08
N GLU A 143 -21.77 6.24 5.00
CA GLU A 143 -21.42 4.86 4.71
C GLU A 143 -22.35 4.22 3.67
N ASN A 144 -23.66 4.46 3.78
CA ASN A 144 -24.66 3.85 2.88
C ASN A 144 -24.86 4.60 1.56
N GLU A 145 -24.70 5.93 1.54
CA GLU A 145 -25.08 6.76 0.37
C GLU A 145 -23.88 7.36 -0.38
N VAL A 146 -22.73 7.53 0.29
CA VAL A 146 -21.59 8.31 -0.24
C VAL A 146 -20.36 7.45 -0.48
N LEU A 147 -20.09 6.48 0.40
CA LEU A 147 -18.84 5.74 0.42
C LEU A 147 -18.55 5.02 -0.90
N GLU A 148 -19.51 4.32 -1.48
CA GLU A 148 -19.28 3.59 -2.75
C GLU A 148 -18.88 4.54 -3.90
N ASN A 149 -19.59 5.66 -4.04
CA ASN A 149 -19.28 6.67 -5.05
C ASN A 149 -17.93 7.36 -4.78
N ARG A 150 -17.61 7.57 -3.50
CA ARG A 150 -16.31 8.12 -3.07
C ARG A 150 -15.16 7.20 -3.48
N ILE A 151 -15.32 5.89 -3.32
CA ILE A 151 -14.31 4.90 -3.69
C ILE A 151 -14.09 4.93 -5.21
N LYS A 152 -15.18 4.86 -6.00
CA LYS A 152 -15.11 4.94 -7.48
C LYS A 152 -14.43 6.23 -7.96
N MET A 153 -14.78 7.37 -7.34
CA MET A 153 -14.15 8.65 -7.64
C MET A 153 -12.63 8.61 -7.42
N PHE A 154 -12.15 7.99 -6.34
CA PHE A 154 -10.70 7.84 -6.09
C PHE A 154 -10.05 6.84 -7.05
N GLU A 155 -10.72 5.73 -7.36
CA GLU A 155 -10.25 4.71 -8.32
C GLU A 155 -9.94 5.30 -9.70
N GLU A 156 -10.75 6.27 -10.14
CA GLU A 156 -10.64 6.91 -11.45
C GLU A 156 -9.58 8.02 -11.51
N GLN A 157 -9.08 8.52 -10.38
CA GLN A 157 -8.07 9.58 -10.40
C GLN A 157 -6.71 9.07 -10.90
N PRO A 158 -5.94 9.90 -11.61
CA PRO A 158 -4.53 9.64 -11.91
C PRO A 158 -3.72 9.30 -10.66
N ILE A 159 -2.89 8.27 -10.73
CA ILE A 159 -2.09 7.81 -9.59
C ILE A 159 -1.10 8.89 -9.14
N THR A 160 -0.54 9.68 -10.07
CA THR A 160 0.31 10.86 -9.77
C THR A 160 -0.38 11.87 -8.85
N LYS A 161 -1.69 12.00 -8.95
CA LYS A 161 -2.50 12.90 -8.13
C LYS A 161 -2.84 12.32 -6.76
N ILE A 162 -2.99 11.00 -6.67
CA ILE A 162 -3.38 10.31 -5.43
C ILE A 162 -2.19 9.88 -4.58
N LEU A 163 -1.05 9.54 -5.19
CA LEU A 163 0.16 9.09 -4.50
C LEU A 163 0.57 9.99 -3.33
N PRO A 164 0.46 11.34 -3.41
CA PRO A 164 0.78 12.17 -2.25
C PRO A 164 -0.01 11.85 -0.98
N LEU A 165 -1.30 11.49 -1.11
CA LEU A 165 -2.13 11.04 0.02
C LEU A 165 -1.69 9.65 0.53
N VAL A 166 -1.40 8.75 -0.38
CA VAL A 166 -0.95 7.39 -0.05
C VAL A 166 0.41 7.43 0.67
N ASN A 167 1.35 8.22 0.15
CA ASN A 167 2.65 8.48 0.76
C ASN A 167 2.49 9.09 2.16
N PHE A 168 1.59 10.06 2.33
CA PHE A 168 1.28 10.61 3.65
C PHE A 168 0.82 9.52 4.63
N PHE A 169 -0.05 8.61 4.18
CA PHE A 169 -0.48 7.49 5.02
C PHE A 169 0.67 6.54 5.37
N ILE A 170 1.47 6.13 4.38
CA ILE A 170 2.62 5.23 4.58
C ILE A 170 3.66 5.85 5.51
N GLU A 171 4.01 7.12 5.31
CA GLU A 171 4.94 7.84 6.18
C GLU A 171 4.46 7.86 7.64
N ARG A 172 3.17 8.09 7.86
CA ARG A 172 2.59 8.04 9.21
C ARG A 172 2.58 6.64 9.79
N TYR A 173 2.17 5.65 9.01
CA TYR A 173 2.25 4.25 9.42
C TYR A 173 3.67 3.89 9.85
N MET A 174 4.68 4.21 9.05
CA MET A 174 6.10 3.97 9.36
C MET A 174 6.56 4.74 10.60
N THR A 175 6.13 6.00 10.75
CA THR A 175 6.43 6.83 11.94
C THR A 175 5.91 6.20 13.23
N TYR A 176 4.75 5.53 13.20
CA TYR A 176 4.17 4.88 14.38
C TYR A 176 4.66 3.44 14.59
N MET A 177 4.82 2.67 13.52
CA MET A 177 5.17 1.26 13.59
C MET A 177 6.61 1.03 14.06
N ILE A 178 7.57 1.83 13.59
CA ILE A 178 8.98 1.64 13.93
C ILE A 178 9.19 1.80 15.46
N PRO A 179 8.72 2.88 16.12
CA PRO A 179 8.80 2.98 17.57
C PRO A 179 8.02 1.89 18.30
N MET A 180 6.85 1.49 17.78
CA MET A 180 6.04 0.43 18.40
C MET A 180 6.78 -0.91 18.40
N GLN A 181 7.35 -1.32 17.27
CA GLN A 181 8.14 -2.55 17.15
C GLN A 181 9.36 -2.52 18.07
N LEU A 182 10.10 -1.39 18.08
CA LEU A 182 11.23 -1.20 18.99
C LEU A 182 10.80 -1.32 20.47
N SER A 183 9.67 -0.72 20.85
CA SER A 183 9.14 -0.83 22.21
C SER A 183 8.80 -2.28 22.55
N MET A 184 8.12 -2.99 21.66
CA MET A 184 7.77 -4.41 21.85
C MET A 184 9.00 -5.31 21.99
N GLU A 185 10.04 -5.10 21.18
CA GLU A 185 11.30 -5.84 21.30
C GLU A 185 11.99 -5.59 22.64
N VAL A 186 12.02 -4.34 23.10
CA VAL A 186 12.60 -4.00 24.40
C VAL A 186 11.78 -4.59 25.55
N GLU A 187 10.45 -4.58 25.46
CA GLU A 187 9.56 -5.23 26.45
C GLU A 187 9.81 -6.74 26.51
N ASN A 188 9.86 -7.41 25.35
CA ASN A 188 10.19 -8.83 25.25
C ASN A 188 11.56 -9.15 25.88
N ALA A 189 12.57 -8.31 25.62
CA ALA A 189 13.91 -8.48 26.20
C ALA A 189 13.92 -8.27 27.73
N ILE A 190 13.11 -7.34 28.24
CA ILE A 190 12.90 -7.12 29.68
C ILE A 190 12.30 -8.38 30.31
N ASP A 191 11.24 -8.92 29.71
CA ASP A 191 10.53 -10.09 30.20
C ASP A 191 11.42 -11.34 30.18
N GLN A 192 12.15 -11.58 29.10
CA GLN A 192 13.14 -12.66 29.02
C GLN A 192 14.20 -12.51 30.10
N SER A 193 14.78 -11.31 30.27
CA SER A 193 15.80 -11.09 31.30
C SER A 193 15.25 -11.26 32.72
N ALA A 194 13.98 -10.89 32.97
CA ALA A 194 13.32 -11.10 34.24
C ALA A 194 13.09 -12.60 34.52
N ARG A 195 12.61 -13.35 33.52
CA ARG A 195 12.45 -14.81 33.59
C ARG A 195 13.77 -15.51 33.84
N THR A 196 14.85 -15.15 33.13
CA THR A 196 16.18 -15.72 33.38
C THR A 196 16.64 -15.47 34.82
N ILE A 197 16.44 -14.26 35.37
CA ILE A 197 16.78 -13.96 36.77
C ILE A 197 15.94 -14.82 37.73
N GLN A 198 14.65 -15.03 37.43
CA GLN A 198 13.77 -15.88 38.23
C GLN A 198 14.20 -17.35 38.20
N THR A 199 14.53 -17.89 37.02
CA THR A 199 15.02 -19.26 36.87
C THR A 199 16.37 -19.47 37.56
N LEU A 200 17.30 -18.52 37.43
CA LEU A 200 18.59 -18.57 38.14
C LEU A 200 18.41 -18.55 39.67
N ARG A 201 17.40 -17.82 40.17
CA ARG A 201 17.01 -17.83 41.59
C ARG A 201 16.43 -19.17 42.02
N GLN A 202 15.53 -19.74 41.23
CA GLN A 202 14.85 -21.01 41.54
C GLN A 202 15.79 -22.22 41.47
N ASN A 203 16.72 -22.25 40.51
CA ASN A 203 17.64 -23.36 40.31
C ASN A 203 18.87 -23.33 41.23
N GLY A 204 18.99 -22.33 42.13
CA GLY A 204 20.12 -22.22 43.06
C GLY A 204 21.49 -21.92 42.42
N VAL A 205 21.55 -21.72 41.10
CA VAL A 205 22.78 -21.42 40.34
C VAL A 205 23.13 -19.94 40.50
N LEU A 206 23.52 -19.53 41.71
CA LEU A 206 23.85 -18.15 42.04
C LEU A 206 25.34 -17.86 41.85
N SER A 207 25.77 -17.73 40.60
CA SER A 207 26.95 -16.88 40.34
C SER A 207 26.55 -15.42 40.60
N LYS A 208 27.09 -14.81 41.67
CA LYS A 208 26.88 -13.37 41.98
C LYS A 208 27.20 -12.48 40.77
N TYR A 209 28.14 -12.90 39.93
CA TYR A 209 28.57 -12.19 38.74
C TYR A 209 27.57 -12.26 37.58
N SER A 210 27.01 -13.44 37.28
CA SER A 210 26.01 -13.58 36.18
C SER A 210 24.72 -12.83 36.53
N THR A 211 24.23 -12.96 37.76
CA THR A 211 23.02 -12.28 38.24
C THR A 211 23.17 -10.75 38.19
N LYS A 212 24.33 -10.22 38.61
CA LYS A 212 24.62 -8.78 38.54
C LYS A 212 24.70 -8.26 37.10
N ARG A 213 25.20 -9.07 36.16
CA ARG A 213 25.21 -8.76 34.72
C ARG A 213 23.79 -8.65 34.17
N HIS A 214 22.93 -9.65 34.42
CA HIS A 214 21.52 -9.62 33.98
C HIS A 214 20.74 -8.46 34.59
N LEU A 215 20.94 -8.15 35.88
CA LEU A 215 20.32 -6.97 36.52
C LEU A 215 20.76 -5.64 35.91
N LYS A 216 22.05 -5.53 35.51
CA LYS A 216 22.56 -4.33 34.83
C LYS A 216 21.95 -4.19 33.44
N THR A 217 21.83 -5.29 32.70
CA THR A 217 21.15 -5.31 31.38
C THR A 217 19.68 -4.91 31.53
N LEU A 218 18.95 -5.49 32.48
CA LEU A 218 17.55 -5.16 32.76
C LEU A 218 17.35 -3.67 33.08
N ARG A 219 18.23 -3.07 33.89
CA ARG A 219 18.18 -1.62 34.20
C ARG A 219 18.43 -0.75 32.97
N LYS A 220 19.34 -1.18 32.08
CA LYS A 220 19.60 -0.46 30.83
C LYS A 220 18.37 -0.52 29.91
N LEU A 221 17.80 -1.71 29.70
CA LEU A 221 16.60 -1.90 28.88
C LEU A 221 15.41 -1.09 29.40
N LYS A 222 15.16 -1.11 30.72
CA LYS A 222 14.12 -0.28 31.35
C LYS A 222 14.34 1.23 31.19
N LYS A 223 15.59 1.68 31.04
CA LYS A 223 15.90 3.08 30.76
C LYS A 223 15.69 3.41 29.28
N SER A 224 15.98 2.47 28.38
CA SER A 224 15.77 2.62 26.94
C SER A 224 14.29 2.85 26.61
N ILE A 225 13.36 2.06 27.18
CA ILE A 225 11.91 2.24 26.97
C ILE A 225 11.39 3.62 27.39
N LYS A 226 11.97 4.24 28.43
CA LYS A 226 11.55 5.58 28.88
C LYS A 226 11.97 6.71 27.93
N ASN A 227 12.82 6.40 26.96
CA ASN A 227 13.41 7.35 26.03
C ASN A 227 13.00 7.08 24.56
N ILE A 228 12.14 6.08 24.32
CA ILE A 228 11.45 5.82 23.05
C ILE A 228 10.12 6.55 23.10
#